data_AF-A0A9C8KCB9-F1
#
_entry.id   AF-A0A9C8KCB9-F1
#
_cell.length_a   1.000
_cell.length_b   1.000
_cell.length_c   1.000
_cell.angle_alpha   90.00
_cell.angle_beta   90.00
_cell.angle_gamma   90.00
#
_symmetry.space_group_name_H-M   'P 1'
#
loop_
_entity.id
_entity.type
_entity.pdbx_description
1 polymer ?
#
loop_
_entity_poly.entity_id
_entity_poly.type
_entity_poly.pdbx_seq_one_letter_code
_entity_poly.pdbx_strand_id
1 'polypeptide(L)'
;MGYRKRYKKQLALWVEGKSIHVHNGICCPDFSCCVPELKATKEERELFQELYLAKKHNEYECMLMMFLGKAIPFMTDKKVYIAGGKP
;
A
#
# COMPACT_ATOMS: atom_id res chain seq x y z
N MET A 1 -8.56 -12.90 15.78
CA MET A 1 -8.59 -12.86 14.30
C MET A 1 -7.17 -12.60 13.78
N GLY A 2 -6.58 -13.50 12.99
CA GLY A 2 -5.17 -13.40 12.57
C GLY A 2 -4.87 -12.22 11.63
N TYR A 3 -3.60 -11.78 11.62
CA TYR A 3 -3.08 -10.66 10.81
C TYR A 3 -3.49 -10.74 9.34
N ARG A 4 -3.20 -11.88 8.68
CA ARG A 4 -3.53 -12.11 7.26
C ARG A 4 -5.01 -11.91 6.93
N LYS A 5 -5.92 -12.28 7.85
CA LYS A 5 -7.37 -12.16 7.62
C LYS A 5 -7.81 -10.70 7.67
N ARG A 6 -7.19 -9.88 8.52
CA ARG A 6 -7.47 -8.43 8.60
C ARG A 6 -6.98 -7.70 7.36
N TYR A 7 -5.78 -8.03 6.88
CA TYR A 7 -5.24 -7.44 5.66
C TYR A 7 -6.07 -7.81 4.41
N LYS A 8 -6.48 -9.07 4.26
CA LYS A 8 -7.40 -9.46 3.18
C LYS A 8 -8.71 -8.66 3.19
N LYS A 9 -9.28 -8.41 4.38
CA LYS A 9 -10.47 -7.56 4.53
C LYS A 9 -10.18 -6.11 4.11
N GLN A 10 -9.01 -5.57 4.46
CA GLN A 10 -8.59 -4.24 4.03
C GLN A 10 -8.53 -4.15 2.49
N LEU A 11 -7.90 -5.13 1.84
CA LEU A 11 -7.78 -5.14 0.38
C LEU A 11 -9.16 -5.16 -0.31
N ALA A 12 -10.10 -5.97 0.21
CA ALA A 12 -11.45 -6.01 -0.33
C ALA A 12 -12.16 -4.65 -0.22
N LEU A 13 -12.09 -4.01 0.95
CA LEU A 13 -12.67 -2.68 1.15
C LEU A 13 -11.98 -1.61 0.28
N TRP A 14 -10.67 -1.70 0.12
CA TRP A 14 -9.89 -0.80 -0.71
C TRP A 14 -10.27 -0.91 -2.21
N VAL A 15 -10.45 -2.12 -2.72
CA VAL A 15 -10.98 -2.37 -4.08
C VAL A 15 -12.40 -1.78 -4.25
N GLU A 16 -13.24 -1.89 -3.22
CA GLU A 16 -14.57 -1.24 -3.19
C GLU A 16 -14.52 0.29 -3.09
N GLY A 17 -13.33 0.90 -3.02
CA GLY A 17 -13.17 2.36 -2.92
C GLY A 17 -13.09 2.92 -1.52
N LYS A 18 -13.11 2.05 -0.49
CA LYS A 18 -12.98 2.41 0.93
C LYS A 18 -11.52 2.24 1.38
N SER A 19 -10.73 3.28 1.18
CA SER A 19 -9.34 3.35 1.62
C SER A 19 -9.25 3.54 3.14
N ILE A 20 -9.02 2.46 3.88
CA ILE A 20 -8.98 2.47 5.35
C ILE A 20 -7.63 1.99 5.88
N HIS A 21 -7.23 2.53 7.04
CA HIS A 21 -6.21 1.89 7.86
C HIS A 21 -6.79 0.67 8.56
N VAL A 22 -5.98 -0.36 8.70
CA VAL A 22 -6.26 -1.44 9.66
C VAL A 22 -5.26 -1.41 10.80
N HIS A 23 -5.76 -1.75 11.99
CA HIS A 23 -5.07 -1.99 13.26
C HIS A 23 -3.53 -1.80 13.27
N ASN A 24 -3.05 -0.95 14.19
CA ASN A 24 -1.65 -0.58 14.38
C ASN A 24 -1.04 0.23 13.23
N GLY A 25 -1.84 1.04 12.53
CA GLY A 25 -1.33 2.05 11.59
C GLY A 25 -1.01 1.53 10.19
N ILE A 26 -1.43 0.32 9.82
CA ILE A 26 -1.13 -0.23 8.48
C ILE A 26 -2.02 0.46 7.44
N CYS A 27 -1.38 1.21 6.54
CA CYS A 27 -2.03 1.87 5.41
C CYS A 27 -2.62 0.87 4.41
N CYS A 28 -3.56 1.32 3.58
CA CYS A 28 -3.87 0.63 2.34
C CYS A 28 -2.67 0.75 1.35
N PRO A 29 -2.57 -0.12 0.33
CA PRO A 29 -1.39 -0.20 -0.53
C PRO A 29 -1.00 1.11 -1.23
N ASP A 30 -2.00 1.92 -1.63
CA ASP A 30 -1.78 3.21 -2.30
C ASP A 30 -1.69 4.40 -1.33
N PHE A 31 -1.67 4.15 -0.01
CA PHE A 31 -1.62 5.18 1.04
C PHE A 31 -2.78 6.19 1.01
N SER A 32 -3.82 5.95 0.21
CA SER A 32 -4.95 6.88 0.07
C SER A 32 -5.87 6.95 1.29
N CYS A 33 -5.66 6.07 2.28
CA CYS A 33 -6.26 6.20 3.60
C CYS A 33 -5.69 7.38 4.41
N CYS A 34 -4.46 7.84 4.10
CA CYS A 34 -3.86 9.04 4.68
C CYS A 34 -3.99 10.25 3.75
N VAL A 35 -3.76 10.03 2.45
CA VAL A 35 -3.66 11.09 1.43
C VAL A 35 -4.59 10.75 0.28
N PRO A 36 -5.86 11.19 0.31
CA PRO A 36 -6.87 10.83 -0.69
C PRO A 36 -6.49 11.08 -2.15
N GLU A 37 -5.53 11.97 -2.42
CA GLU A 37 -4.99 12.29 -3.74
C GLU A 37 -4.16 11.15 -4.34
N LEU A 38 -3.65 10.23 -3.52
CA LEU A 38 -2.88 9.05 -3.95
C LEU A 38 -3.76 7.88 -4.40
N LYS A 39 -5.07 8.08 -4.39
CA LYS A 39 -6.07 7.05 -4.66
C LYS A 39 -5.86 6.43 -6.05
N ALA A 40 -5.42 5.17 -6.07
CA ALA A 40 -5.17 4.41 -7.29
C ALA A 40 -6.47 4.18 -8.10
N THR A 41 -6.36 3.89 -9.40
CA THR A 41 -7.55 3.55 -10.19
C THR A 41 -8.13 2.22 -9.73
N LYS A 42 -9.40 1.95 -10.05
CA LYS A 42 -10.06 0.70 -9.62
C LYS A 42 -9.31 -0.52 -10.18
N GLU A 43 -8.84 -0.42 -11.42
CA GLU A 43 -8.10 -1.46 -12.14
C GLU A 43 -6.76 -1.76 -11.45
N GLU A 44 -6.02 -0.72 -11.04
CA GLU A 44 -4.76 -0.89 -10.28
C GLU A 44 -5.02 -1.62 -8.94
N ARG A 45 -6.16 -1.36 -8.28
CA ARG A 45 -6.49 -2.02 -7.01
C ARG A 45 -6.87 -3.48 -7.16
N GLU A 46 -7.71 -3.77 -8.16
CA GLU A 46 -8.13 -5.13 -8.49
C GLU A 46 -6.92 -5.98 -8.86
N LEU A 47 -6.03 -5.46 -9.71
CA LEU A 47 -4.78 -6.12 -10.09
C LEU A 47 -3.89 -6.40 -8.87
N PHE A 48 -3.67 -5.41 -8.00
CA PHE A 48 -2.87 -5.62 -6.79
C PHE A 48 -3.47 -6.70 -5.89
N GLN A 49 -4.79 -6.69 -5.68
CA GLN A 49 -5.46 -7.70 -4.86
C GLN A 49 -5.33 -9.09 -5.47
N GLU A 50 -5.52 -9.23 -6.79
CA GLU A 50 -5.37 -10.50 -7.51
C GLU A 50 -3.95 -11.06 -7.33
N LEU A 51 -2.92 -10.26 -7.59
CA LEU A 51 -1.52 -10.64 -7.43
C LEU A 51 -1.19 -11.04 -6.00
N TYR A 52 -1.69 -10.29 -5.01
CA TYR A 52 -1.51 -10.62 -3.59
C TYR A 52 -2.16 -11.96 -3.23
N LEU A 53 -3.38 -12.22 -3.68
CA LEU A 53 -4.09 -13.48 -3.42
C LEU A 53 -3.44 -14.68 -4.13
N ALA A 54 -2.90 -14.45 -5.33
CA ALA A 54 -2.14 -15.43 -6.10
C ALA A 54 -0.70 -15.64 -5.58
N LYS A 55 -0.27 -14.90 -4.54
CA LYS A 55 1.09 -14.93 -3.97
C LYS A 55 2.18 -14.61 -5.00
N LYS A 56 1.87 -13.72 -5.93
CA LYS A 56 2.79 -13.17 -6.93
C LYS A 56 3.64 -12.06 -6.29
N HIS A 57 4.55 -12.50 -5.43
CA HIS A 57 5.29 -11.65 -4.50
C HIS A 57 6.05 -10.51 -5.20
N ASN A 58 6.81 -10.83 -6.24
CA ASN A 58 7.58 -9.84 -6.98
C ASN A 58 6.67 -8.80 -7.64
N GLU A 59 5.55 -9.25 -8.19
CA GLU A 59 4.64 -8.42 -8.98
C GLU A 59 3.86 -7.43 -8.10
N TYR A 60 3.27 -7.90 -6.99
CA TYR A 60 2.58 -6.97 -6.08
C TYR A 60 3.58 -6.05 -5.34
N GLU A 61 4.81 -6.50 -5.07
CA GLU A 61 5.84 -5.66 -4.46
C GLU A 61 6.30 -4.55 -5.40
N CYS A 62 6.48 -4.84 -6.70
CA CYS A 62 6.73 -3.81 -7.71
C CYS A 62 5.64 -2.74 -7.71
N MET A 63 4.36 -3.14 -7.67
CA MET A 63 3.24 -2.19 -7.57
C MET A 63 3.28 -1.39 -6.26
N LEU A 64 3.59 -2.03 -5.14
CA LEU A 64 3.73 -1.34 -3.85
C LEU A 64 4.83 -0.26 -3.90
N MET A 65 5.96 -0.55 -4.54
CA MET A 65 7.03 0.42 -4.75
C MET A 65 6.60 1.58 -5.65
N MET A 66 5.80 1.31 -6.69
CA MET A 66 5.22 2.38 -7.53
C MET A 66 4.30 3.29 -6.72
N PHE A 67 3.42 2.72 -5.88
CA PHE A 67 2.56 3.50 -5.01
C PHE A 67 3.34 4.31 -3.98
N LEU A 68 4.37 3.72 -3.38
CA LEU A 68 5.27 4.43 -2.48
C LEU A 68 5.95 5.61 -3.19
N GLY A 69 6.40 5.41 -4.44
CA GLY A 69 6.96 6.47 -5.28
C GLY A 69 6.00 7.64 -5.48
N LYS A 70 4.70 7.37 -5.69
CA LYS A 70 3.64 8.40 -5.76
C LYS A 70 3.45 9.13 -4.42
N ALA A 71 3.68 8.47 -3.29
CA ALA A 71 3.49 9.03 -1.95
C ALA A 71 4.64 9.94 -1.48
N ILE A 72 5.88 9.70 -1.93
CA ILE A 72 7.08 10.46 -1.52
C ILE A 72 6.89 11.98 -1.60
N PRO A 73 6.32 12.58 -2.66
CA PRO A 73 6.11 14.03 -2.75
C PRO A 73 5.21 14.62 -1.66
N PHE A 74 4.33 13.81 -1.05
CA PHE A 74 3.39 14.22 -0.01
C PHE A 74 3.99 14.12 1.40
N MET A 75 5.20 13.58 1.54
CA MET A 75 5.89 13.47 2.82
C MET A 75 6.47 14.83 3.22
N THR A 76 5.97 15.39 4.31
CA THR A 76 6.29 16.75 4.79
C THR A 76 7.69 16.86 5.40
N ASP A 77 8.20 15.77 5.98
CA ASP A 77 9.58 15.68 6.46
C ASP A 77 10.47 15.13 5.34
N LYS A 78 11.19 16.03 4.66
CA LYS A 78 12.19 15.67 3.62
C LYS A 78 13.46 15.02 4.19
N LYS A 79 13.41 14.50 5.42
CA LYS A 79 14.55 13.84 6.06
C LYS A 79 14.63 12.42 5.53
N VAL A 80 15.51 12.22 4.56
CA VAL A 80 15.86 10.89 4.04
C VAL A 80 16.90 10.28 4.99
N TYR A 81 16.53 9.21 5.68
CA TYR A 81 17.45 8.43 6.49
C TYR A 81 17.92 7.23 5.67
N ILE A 82 19.20 7.24 5.26
CA ILE A 82 19.81 6.09 4.60
C ILE A 82 20.31 5.13 5.68
N ALA A 83 19.65 3.98 5.83
CA ALA A 83 20.13 2.90 6.68
C ALA A 83 21.05 1.98 5.86
N GLY A 84 22.34 2.01 6.16
CA GLY A 84 23.33 1.13 5.53
C GLY A 84 24.50 1.88 4.91
N GLY A 85 25.51 2.17 5.73
CA GLY A 85 26.88 2.38 5.27
C GLY A 85 27.76 1.43 6.07
N LYS A 86 28.30 0.39 5.43
CA LYS A 86 29.53 -0.21 5.94
C LYS A 86 30.69 0.67 5.45
N PRO A 87 31.69 0.96 6.29
CA PRO A 87 32.88 1.67 5.87
C PRO A 87 33.62 0.93 4.75
#